data_AF-A0A960MN12-F1
#
_entry.id   AF-A0A960MN12-F1
#
_cell.length_a   1.000
_cell.length_b   1.000
_cell.length_c   1.000
_cell.angle_alpha   90.00
_cell.angle_beta   90.00
_cell.angle_gamma   90.00
#
_symmetry.space_group_name_H-M   'P 1'
#
loop_
_entity.id
_entity.type
_entity.pdbx_description
1 polymer ?
#
loop_
_entity_poly.entity_id
_entity_poly.type
_entity_poly.pdbx_seq_one_letter_code
_entity_poly.pdbx_strand_id
1 'polypeptide(L)'
;MSQFFFSGSTYSKLDDKNRFVLPQQMRYGLVENGNLEFTIALGLGGSLAIYKRSDIDRIVKKFQEKQHVARYQKFFTLFFSTLHHCTCDKLGRVVLPPVLKKAAKINTEIVIAGVLNKI
;
A
#
# COMPACT_ATOMS: atom_id res chain seq x y z
N MET A 1 -17.88 -4.57 18.34
CA MET A 1 -17.54 -4.69 16.90
C MET A 1 -16.09 -5.15 16.84
N SER A 2 -15.79 -6.30 16.22
CA SER A 2 -14.39 -6.70 16.06
C SER A 2 -13.73 -5.74 15.07
N GLN A 3 -12.66 -5.08 15.52
CA GLN A 3 -11.89 -4.21 14.67
C GLN A 3 -11.06 -5.09 13.72
N PHE A 4 -11.37 -5.06 12.43
CA PHE A 4 -10.57 -5.79 11.44
C PHE A 4 -9.19 -5.15 11.33
N PHE A 5 -8.14 -5.97 11.37
CA PHE A 5 -6.75 -5.56 11.16
C PHE A 5 -6.04 -6.58 10.27
N PHE A 6 -5.01 -6.11 9.57
CA PHE A 6 -4.13 -6.96 8.79
C PHE A 6 -3.07 -7.59 9.70
N SER A 7 -2.84 -8.89 9.53
CA SER A 7 -1.82 -9.65 10.25
C SER A 7 -1.29 -10.80 9.39
N GLY A 8 -0.22 -11.43 9.85
CA GLY A 8 0.44 -12.52 9.16
C GLY A 8 1.38 -12.05 8.04
N SER A 9 2.19 -12.97 7.54
CA SER A 9 3.09 -12.71 6.42
C SER A 9 3.18 -13.91 5.48
N THR A 10 3.46 -13.67 4.21
CA THR A 10 3.70 -14.72 3.24
C THR A 10 4.72 -14.29 2.21
N TYR A 11 5.50 -15.25 1.72
CA TYR A 11 6.43 -15.05 0.62
C TYR A 11 5.67 -15.07 -0.70
N SER A 12 6.05 -14.17 -1.60
CA SER A 12 5.53 -14.11 -2.96
C SER A 12 6.63 -13.74 -3.94
N LYS A 13 6.33 -13.88 -5.23
CA LYS A 13 7.25 -13.51 -6.31
C LYS A 13 6.54 -12.60 -7.30
N LEU A 14 7.30 -11.66 -7.84
CA LEU A 14 6.89 -10.87 -8.99
C LEU A 14 7.02 -11.71 -10.26
N ASP A 15 6.01 -11.64 -11.11
CA ASP A 15 6.08 -12.15 -12.48
C ASP A 15 6.81 -11.18 -13.43
N ASP A 16 6.98 -11.58 -14.68
CA ASP A 16 7.66 -10.81 -15.73
C ASP A 16 6.99 -9.45 -16.02
N LYS A 17 5.73 -9.28 -15.61
CA LYS A 17 4.95 -8.04 -15.76
C LYS A 17 4.91 -7.22 -14.48
N ASN A 18 5.81 -7.49 -13.54
CA ASN A 18 5.88 -6.86 -12.21
C ASN A 18 4.60 -7.04 -11.40
N ARG A 19 3.94 -8.20 -11.50
CA ARG A 19 2.73 -8.49 -10.71
C ARG A 19 3.02 -9.50 -9.62
N PHE A 20 2.39 -9.31 -8.47
CA PHE A 20 2.37 -10.30 -7.39
C PHE A 20 0.94 -10.68 -7.04
N VAL A 21 0.75 -11.84 -6.42
CA VAL A 21 -0.57 -12.28 -5.94
C VAL A 21 -0.78 -11.76 -4.53
N LEU A 22 -1.84 -10.97 -4.32
CA LEU A 22 -2.22 -10.53 -2.97
C LEU A 22 -3.05 -11.62 -2.26
N PRO A 23 -2.68 -12.03 -1.03
CA PRO A 23 -3.40 -13.07 -0.31
C PRO A 23 -4.89 -12.76 -0.17
N GLN A 24 -5.73 -13.79 -0.28
CA GLN A 24 -7.18 -13.64 -0.28
C GLN A 24 -7.72 -12.93 0.97
N GLN A 25 -7.21 -13.27 2.15
CA GLN A 25 -7.61 -12.63 3.42
C GLN A 25 -7.29 -11.13 3.42
N MET A 26 -6.11 -10.76 2.91
CA MET A 26 -5.70 -9.36 2.77
C MET A 26 -6.54 -8.62 1.73
N ARG A 27 -6.88 -9.27 0.61
CA ARG A 27 -7.80 -8.71 -0.40
C ARG A 27 -9.17 -8.39 0.21
N TYR A 28 -9.77 -9.30 0.97
CA TYR A 28 -11.04 -9.02 1.65
C TYR A 28 -10.95 -7.86 2.63
N GLY A 29 -9.83 -7.74 3.33
CA GLY A 29 -9.58 -6.60 4.19
C GLY A 29 -9.53 -5.25 3.48
N LEU A 30 -9.14 -5.21 2.20
CA LEU A 30 -9.06 -3.99 1.40
C LEU A 30 -10.37 -3.58 0.72
N VAL A 31 -11.39 -4.44 0.71
CA VAL A 31 -12.67 -4.10 0.08
C VAL A 31 -13.39 -3.03 0.89
N GLU A 32 -13.79 -1.95 0.23
CA GLU A 32 -14.60 -0.88 0.81
C GLU A 32 -15.78 -0.60 -0.10
N ASN A 33 -16.99 -0.53 0.46
CA ASN A 33 -18.23 -0.26 -0.29
C ASN A 33 -18.43 -1.18 -1.52
N GLY A 34 -17.98 -2.44 -1.43
CA GLY A 34 -18.07 -3.42 -2.50
C GLY A 34 -16.98 -3.33 -3.58
N ASN A 35 -16.09 -2.35 -3.50
CA ASN A 35 -15.00 -2.15 -4.45
C ASN A 35 -13.64 -2.52 -3.85
N LEU A 36 -12.83 -3.26 -4.62
CA LEU A 36 -11.45 -3.57 -4.26
C LEU A 36 -10.51 -2.51 -4.87
N GLU A 37 -10.41 -1.38 -4.21
CA GLU A 37 -9.51 -0.29 -4.57
C GLU A 37 -8.63 0.05 -3.36
N PHE A 38 -7.34 0.21 -3.60
CA PHE A 38 -6.37 0.51 -2.55
C PHE A 38 -5.26 1.38 -3.11
N THR A 39 -4.42 1.89 -2.23
CA THR A 39 -3.30 2.74 -2.62
C THR A 39 -2.00 2.13 -2.17
N ILE A 40 -1.03 2.01 -3.09
CA ILE A 40 0.33 1.62 -2.78
C ILE A 40 1.17 2.89 -2.63
N ALA A 41 1.98 2.98 -1.58
CA ALA A 41 2.86 4.10 -1.32
C ALA A 41 4.25 3.61 -0.88
N LEU A 42 5.24 4.52 -0.93
CA LEU A 42 6.53 4.25 -0.32
C LEU A 42 6.38 4.25 1.21
N GLY A 43 6.80 3.15 1.84
CA GLY A 43 6.83 2.98 3.28
C GLY A 43 8.16 3.42 3.89
N LEU A 44 8.26 3.27 5.20
CA LEU A 44 9.53 3.49 5.92
C LEU A 44 10.46 2.28 5.74
N GLY A 45 11.77 2.51 5.82
CA GLY A 45 12.77 1.43 5.77
C GLY A 45 12.89 0.72 4.42
N GLY A 46 12.54 1.38 3.31
CA GLY A 46 12.64 0.80 1.96
C GLY A 46 11.54 -0.22 1.64
N SER A 47 10.47 -0.27 2.46
CA SER A 47 9.28 -1.06 2.19
C SER A 47 8.26 -0.28 1.34
N LEU A 48 7.26 -0.99 0.83
CA LEU A 48 6.04 -0.39 0.30
C LEU A 48 4.90 -0.65 1.28
N ALA A 49 3.88 0.18 1.21
CA ALA A 49 2.70 0.05 2.04
C ALA A 49 1.43 0.10 1.19
N ILE A 50 0.51 -0.81 1.45
CA ILE A 50 -0.82 -0.85 0.86
C ILE A 50 -1.83 -0.37 1.90
N TYR A 51 -2.59 0.66 1.54
CA TYR A 51 -3.62 1.26 2.37
C TYR A 51 -5.00 1.15 1.73
N LYS A 52 -6.02 1.02 2.57
CA LYS A 52 -7.40 1.28 2.14
C LYS A 52 -7.56 2.73 1.70
N ARG A 53 -8.60 3.01 0.92
CA ARG A 53 -8.91 4.38 0.50
C ARG A 53 -9.26 5.26 1.70
N SER A 54 -10.10 4.76 2.61
CA SER A 54 -10.46 5.48 3.84
C SER A 54 -9.26 5.81 4.75
N ASP A 55 -8.25 4.93 4.76
CA ASP A 55 -7.01 5.18 5.49
C ASP A 55 -6.20 6.32 4.88
N ILE A 56 -6.12 6.40 3.55
CA ILE A 56 -5.51 7.54 2.85
C ILE A 56 -6.26 8.83 3.15
N ASP A 57 -7.60 8.83 3.12
CA ASP A 57 -8.40 10.02 3.44
C ASP A 57 -8.12 10.52 4.86
N ARG A 58 -8.03 9.59 5.83
CA ARG A 58 -7.66 9.91 7.22
C ARG A 58 -6.24 10.46 7.33
N ILE A 59 -5.30 9.90 6.55
CA ILE A 59 -3.92 10.37 6.48
C ILE A 59 -3.86 11.79 5.90
N VAL A 60 -4.55 12.04 4.78
CA VAL A 60 -4.67 13.37 4.15
C VAL A 60 -5.21 14.39 5.14
N LYS A 61 -6.32 14.09 5.82
CA LYS A 61 -6.95 14.99 6.80
C LYS A 61 -5.98 15.37 7.92
N LYS A 62 -5.30 14.39 8.52
CA LYS A 62 -4.28 14.61 9.56
C LYS A 62 -3.10 15.44 9.06
N PHE A 63 -2.75 15.34 7.78
CA PHE A 63 -1.64 16.07 7.21
C PHE A 63 -2.00 17.50 6.82
N GLN A 64 -3.23 17.76 6.34
CA GLN A 64 -3.73 19.11 6.09
C GLN A 64 -3.69 19.97 7.37
N GLU A 65 -3.99 19.37 8.53
CA GLU A 65 -3.88 20.05 9.84
C GLU A 65 -2.43 20.44 10.20
N LYS A 66 -1.42 19.78 9.61
CA LYS A 66 0.01 19.93 9.95
C LYS A 66 0.87 20.51 8.81
N GLN A 67 0.27 20.89 7.69
CA GLN A 67 0.96 21.27 6.45
C GLN A 67 1.87 22.51 6.57
N HIS A 68 1.60 23.37 7.56
CA HIS A 68 2.34 24.62 7.78
C HIS A 68 3.69 24.42 8.50
N VAL A 69 4.00 23.20 8.94
CA VAL A 69 5.26 22.91 9.63
C VAL A 69 6.33 22.52 8.61
N ALA A 70 7.20 23.48 8.27
CA ALA A 70 8.24 23.36 7.23
C ALA A 70 9.08 22.07 7.30
N ARG A 71 9.38 21.58 8.51
CA ARG A 71 10.16 20.35 8.73
C ARG A 71 9.54 19.10 8.09
N TYR A 72 8.23 19.09 7.87
CA TYR A 72 7.52 17.93 7.32
C TYR A 72 7.16 18.08 5.83
N GLN A 73 7.33 19.26 5.23
CA GLN A 73 6.92 19.47 3.83
C GLN A 73 7.64 18.53 2.85
N LYS A 74 8.96 18.37 3.00
CA LYS A 74 9.73 17.45 2.14
C LYS A 74 9.20 16.01 2.24
N PHE A 75 8.87 15.57 3.46
CA PHE A 75 8.30 14.25 3.68
C PHE A 75 6.91 14.12 3.06
N PHE A 76 6.05 15.14 3.21
CA PHE A 76 4.72 15.16 2.60
C PHE A 76 4.81 15.10 1.08
N THR A 77 5.57 16.00 0.47
CA THR A 77 5.78 16.01 -0.99
C THR A 77 6.24 14.64 -1.47
N LEU A 78 7.24 14.05 -0.80
CA LEU A 78 7.72 12.71 -1.16
C LEU A 78 6.63 11.65 -0.99
N PHE A 79 6.02 11.52 0.19
CA PHE A 79 5.03 10.49 0.47
C PHE A 79 3.84 10.58 -0.48
N PHE A 80 3.25 11.76 -0.63
CA PHE A 80 2.10 11.97 -1.51
C PHE A 80 2.44 11.76 -3.00
N SER A 81 3.66 12.12 -3.43
CA SER A 81 4.11 11.85 -4.81
C SER A 81 4.25 10.36 -5.14
N THR A 82 4.30 9.49 -4.13
CA THR A 82 4.44 8.03 -4.29
C THR A 82 3.11 7.28 -4.21
N LEU A 83 1.99 7.96 -3.99
CA LEU A 83 0.67 7.31 -3.92
C LEU A 83 0.23 6.84 -5.30
N HIS A 84 0.01 5.55 -5.45
CA HIS A 84 -0.53 4.92 -6.64
C HIS A 84 -1.82 4.20 -6.32
N HIS A 85 -2.93 4.65 -6.91
CA HIS A 85 -4.20 3.92 -6.87
C HIS A 85 -4.09 2.63 -7.68
N CYS A 86 -4.50 1.52 -7.07
CA CYS A 86 -4.34 0.19 -7.60
C CYS A 86 -5.58 -0.66 -7.28
N THR A 87 -5.72 -1.73 -8.06
CA THR A 87 -6.73 -2.78 -7.86
C THR A 87 -6.09 -4.14 -8.17
N CYS A 88 -6.87 -5.21 -7.99
CA CYS A 88 -6.50 -6.57 -8.36
C CYS A 88 -7.19 -7.01 -9.65
N ASP A 89 -6.55 -7.88 -10.43
CA ASP A 89 -7.26 -8.61 -11.48
C ASP A 89 -8.15 -9.74 -10.91
N LYS A 90 -8.84 -10.46 -11.79
CA LYS A 90 -9.71 -11.60 -11.42
C LYS A 90 -9.00 -12.71 -10.63
N LEU A 91 -7.68 -12.83 -10.78
CA LEU A 91 -6.85 -13.82 -10.09
C LEU A 91 -6.25 -13.27 -8.78
N GLY A 92 -6.51 -12.01 -8.44
CA GLY A 92 -5.93 -11.37 -7.27
C GLY A 92 -4.51 -10.85 -7.48
N ARG A 93 -4.06 -10.71 -8.73
CA ARG A 93 -2.74 -10.14 -9.04
C ARG A 93 -2.79 -8.62 -9.02
N VAL A 94 -1.75 -8.03 -8.43
CA VAL A 94 -1.55 -6.58 -8.32
C VAL A 94 -0.32 -6.22 -9.12
N VAL A 95 -0.43 -5.21 -9.99
CA VAL A 95 0.72 -4.63 -10.68
C VAL A 95 1.48 -3.75 -9.70
N LEU A 96 2.76 -4.05 -9.47
CA LEU A 96 3.64 -3.20 -8.70
C LEU A 96 4.15 -2.04 -9.59
N PRO A 97 3.84 -0.77 -9.28
CA PRO A 97 4.31 0.36 -10.07
C PRO A 97 5.84 0.37 -10.19
N PRO A 98 6.42 0.53 -11.40
CA PRO A 98 7.87 0.48 -11.60
C PRO A 98 8.65 1.49 -10.75
N VAL A 99 8.07 2.67 -10.51
CA VAL A 99 8.65 3.72 -9.66
C VAL A 99 8.83 3.21 -8.23
N LEU A 100 7.80 2.56 -7.68
CA LEU A 100 7.83 1.99 -6.33
C LEU A 100 8.75 0.78 -6.24
N LYS A 101 8.73 -0.09 -7.26
CA LYS A 101 9.66 -1.23 -7.36
C LYS A 101 11.12 -0.76 -7.27
N LYS A 102 11.47 0.28 -8.05
CA LYS A 102 12.82 0.87 -8.05
C LYS A 102 13.16 1.54 -6.72
N ALA A 103 12.24 2.29 -6.14
CA ALA A 103 12.43 2.98 -4.87
C ALA A 103 12.68 1.99 -3.70
N ALA A 104 11.95 0.88 -3.68
CA ALA A 104 12.08 -0.18 -2.66
C ALA A 104 13.18 -1.21 -2.99
N LYS A 105 13.91 -1.05 -4.11
CA LYS A 105 14.95 -2.00 -4.58
C LYS A 105 14.46 -3.45 -4.65
N ILE A 106 13.22 -3.64 -5.07
CA ILE A 106 12.61 -4.97 -5.19
C ILE A 106 13.07 -5.61 -6.50
N ASN A 107 13.60 -6.83 -6.42
CA ASN A 107 13.99 -7.63 -7.58
C ASN A 107 12.82 -8.52 -8.03
N THR A 108 12.74 -9.73 -7.45
CA THR A 108 11.76 -10.77 -7.81
C THR A 108 11.03 -11.31 -6.61
N GLU A 109 11.70 -11.51 -5.48
CA GLU A 109 11.09 -12.05 -4.25
C GLU A 109 10.63 -10.93 -3.33
N ILE A 110 9.44 -11.11 -2.76
CA ILE A 110 8.83 -10.16 -1.82
C ILE A 110 8.22 -10.91 -0.63
N VAL A 111 8.11 -10.20 0.49
CA VAL A 111 7.28 -10.61 1.63
C VAL A 111 6.10 -9.67 1.69
N ILE A 112 4.90 -10.23 1.75
CA ILE A 112 3.66 -9.50 1.95
C ILE A 112 3.28 -9.67 3.40
N ALA A 113 3.19 -8.58 4.17
CA ALA A 113 3.00 -8.64 5.62
C ALA A 113 1.89 -7.71 6.08
N GLY A 114 0.84 -8.27 6.68
CA GLY A 114 -0.22 -7.48 7.30
C GLY A 114 0.27 -6.86 8.60
N VAL A 115 0.14 -5.53 8.73
CA VAL A 115 0.55 -4.78 9.91
C VAL A 115 -0.54 -3.77 10.28
N LEU A 116 -1.43 -4.15 11.20
CA LEU A 116 -2.49 -3.30 11.74
C LEU A 116 -3.44 -2.78 10.64
N ASN A 117 -3.26 -1.54 10.18
CA ASN A 117 -4.12 -0.90 9.20
C ASN A 117 -3.53 -0.88 7.78
N LYS A 118 -2.40 -1.55 7.55
CA LYS A 118 -1.75 -1.63 6.23
C LYS A 118 -1.18 -3.01 5.96
N ILE A 119 -0.81 -3.25 4.71
CA ILE A 119 -0.06 -4.42 4.24
C ILE A 119 1.28 -3.95 3.66
#